data_AF-A0A5D2UEA7-F1
#
_entry.id   AF-A0A5D2UEA7-F1
#
_cell.length_a   1.000
_cell.length_b   1.000
_cell.length_c   1.000
_cell.angle_alpha   90.00
_cell.angle_beta   90.00
_cell.angle_gamma   90.00
#
_symmetry.space_group_name_H-M   'P 1'
#
loop_
_entity.id
_entity.type
_entity.pdbx_description
1 polymer ?
#
loop_
_entity_poly.entity_id
_entity_poly.type
_entity_poly.pdbx_seq_one_letter_code
_entity_poly.pdbx_strand_id
1 'polypeptide(L)' 'MAAATAQGMDPTVLDDIIRRPTEVRSARPGKQVQLSESEIKQLCVASKDIFVQQPNLLELEAPIKICEFGNFWR' A
#
# COMPACT_ATOMS: atom_id res chain seq x y z
N MET A 1 20.87 -19.41 -9.17
CA MET A 1 19.43 -19.75 -9.06
C MET A 1 19.02 -19.55 -7.61
N ALA A 2 18.68 -18.31 -7.23
CA ALA A 2 18.24 -17.99 -5.88
C ALA A 2 16.73 -17.79 -5.93
N ALA A 3 15.98 -18.76 -5.41
CA ALA A 3 14.57 -18.60 -5.15
C ALA A 3 14.43 -17.59 -4.01
N ALA A 4 14.14 -16.33 -4.34
CA ALA A 4 13.60 -15.40 -3.37
C ALA A 4 12.19 -15.90 -3.06
N THR A 5 12.03 -16.57 -1.92
CA THR A 5 10.72 -16.91 -1.39
C THR A 5 9.97 -15.59 -1.17
N ALA A 6 9.00 -15.29 -2.03
CA ALA A 6 8.06 -14.20 -1.82
C ALA A 6 7.27 -14.51 -0.55
N GLN A 7 7.73 -14.00 0.59
CA GLN A 7 6.90 -13.92 1.78
C GLN A 7 5.92 -12.78 1.53
N GLY A 8 4.81 -13.12 0.89
CA GLY A 8 3.64 -12.25 0.84
C GLY A 8 3.30 -11.81 2.25
N MET A 9 3.00 -10.53 2.41
CA MET A 9 2.56 -9.99 3.68
C MET A 9 1.28 -10.71 4.13
N ASP A 10 1.18 -11.03 5.43
CA ASP A 10 0.00 -11.70 5.97
C ASP A 10 -1.27 -10.87 5.68
N PRO A 11 -2.32 -11.48 5.08
CA PRO A 11 -3.51 -10.75 4.66
C PRO A 11 -4.26 -10.12 5.84
N THR A 12 -4.26 -10.74 7.03
CA THR A 12 -4.92 -10.17 8.21
C THR A 12 -4.21 -8.92 8.71
N VAL A 13 -2.87 -8.94 8.69
CA VAL A 13 -2.05 -7.77 9.02
C VAL A 13 -2.23 -6.67 7.97
N LEU A 14 -2.32 -7.03 6.69
CA LEU A 14 -2.56 -6.08 5.60
C LEU A 14 -3.92 -5.40 5.73
N ASP A 15 -4.98 -6.16 6.01
CA ASP A 15 -6.32 -5.63 6.23
C ASP A 15 -6.36 -4.68 7.42
N ASP A 16 -5.69 -5.01 8.52
CA ASP A 16 -5.60 -4.11 9.68
C ASP A 16 -4.83 -2.82 9.35
N ILE A 17 -3.77 -2.88 8.54
CA ILE A 17 -3.05 -1.69 8.08
C ILE A 17 -3.91 -0.83 7.14
N ILE A 18 -4.75 -1.42 6.30
CA ILE A 18 -5.66 -0.69 5.40
C ILE A 18 -6.81 -0.06 6.20
N ARG A 19 -7.30 -0.75 7.22
CA ARG A 19 -8.41 -0.30 8.05
C ARG A 19 -8.06 0.94 8.86
N ARG A 20 -6.90 0.97 9.52
CA ARG A 20 -6.48 2.08 10.41
C ARG A 20 -6.53 3.47 9.73
N PRO A 21 -5.99 3.70 8.51
CA PRO A 21 -6.11 4.98 7.80
C PRO A 21 -7.53 5.27 7.29
N THR A 22 -8.29 4.24 6.93
CA THR A 22 -9.65 4.42 6.42
C THR A 22 -10.61 4.90 7.50
N GLU A 23 -10.41 4.47 8.75
CA GLU A 23 -11.16 4.95 9.92
C GLU A 23 -10.94 6.45 10.18
N VAL A 24 -9.74 6.97 9.85
CA VAL A 24 -9.41 8.40 10.02
C VAL A 24 -10.16 9.30 9.02
N ARG A 25 -10.74 8.75 7.94
CA ARG A 25 -11.59 9.53 7.01
C ARG A 25 -12.79 10.18 7.69
N SER A 26 -13.27 9.61 8.79
CA SER A 26 -14.38 10.18 9.59
C SER A 26 -13.91 11.05 10.76
N ALA A 27 -12.59 11.08 11.01
CA ALA A 27 -12.00 11.85 12.09
C ALA A 27 -11.55 13.24 11.59
N ARG A 28 -11.18 14.11 12.53
CA ARG A 28 -10.66 15.45 12.21
C ARG A 28 -9.44 15.33 11.28
N PRO A 29 -9.36 16.15 10.21
CA PRO A 29 -8.16 16.24 9.38
C PRO A 29 -6.90 16.42 10.22
N GLY A 30 -5.81 15.73 9.87
CA GLY A 30 -4.53 15.78 10.57
C GLY A 30 -4.32 14.74 11.69
N LYS A 31 -5.27 13.82 11.94
CA LYS A 31 -5.03 12.70 12.87
C LYS A 31 -4.03 11.72 12.26
N GLN A 32 -2.86 11.61 12.88
CA GLN A 32 -1.82 10.67 12.46
C GLN A 32 -2.23 9.23 12.76
N VAL A 33 -1.98 8.34 11.81
CA VAL A 33 -2.12 6.89 11.98
C VAL A 33 -0.80 6.35 12.49
N GLN A 34 -0.82 5.60 13.58
CA GLN A 34 0.37 4.93 14.10
C GLN A 34 0.54 3.58 13.39
N LEU A 35 1.61 3.48 12.61
CA LEU A 35 2.10 2.24 12.01
C LEU A 35 3.53 2.01 12.52
N SER A 36 3.90 0.76 12.77
CA SER A 36 5.25 0.43 13.19
C SER A 36 6.22 0.48 12.01
N GLU A 37 7.52 0.67 12.28
CA GLU A 37 8.54 0.67 11.23
C GLU A 37 8.60 -0.68 10.49
N SER A 38 8.39 -1.79 11.20
CA SER A 38 8.39 -3.12 10.58
C SER A 38 7.22 -3.31 9.62
N GLU A 39 6.02 -2.84 9.99
CA GLU A 39 4.83 -2.84 9.14
C GLU A 39 5.09 -2.03 7.85
N ILE A 40 5.66 -0.83 7.97
CA ILE A 40 6.00 0.04 6.82
C ILE A 40 7.03 -0.63 5.91
N LYS A 41 8.10 -1.22 6.48
CA LYS A 41 9.12 -1.92 5.70
C LYS A 41 8.53 -3.11 4.94
N GLN A 42 7.66 -3.89 5.57
CA GLN A 42 6.99 -5.02 4.94
C GLN A 42 6.11 -4.58 3.76
N LEU A 43 5.34 -3.50 3.90
CA LEU A 43 4.57 -2.92 2.80
C LEU A 43 5.46 -2.50 1.63
N CYS A 44 6.58 -1.84 1.91
CA CYS A 44 7.52 -1.40 0.87
C CYS A 44 8.15 -2.58 0.13
N VAL A 45 8.53 -3.64 0.86
CA VAL A 45 9.12 -4.85 0.25
C VAL A 45 8.09 -5.58 -0.61
N ALA A 46 6.88 -5.80 -0.09
CA ALA A 46 5.80 -6.46 -0.84
C ALA A 46 5.39 -5.65 -2.08
N SER A 47 5.25 -4.32 -1.95
CA SER A 47 4.90 -3.44 -3.08
C SER A 47 6.00 -3.44 -4.15
N LYS A 48 7.27 -3.42 -3.74
CA LYS A 48 8.40 -3.49 -4.67
C LYS A 48 8.38 -4.78 -5.48
N ASP A 49 8.09 -5.92 -4.86
CA ASP A 49 8.02 -7.20 -5.57
C ASP A 49 6.90 -7.18 -6.63
N ILE A 50 5.72 -6.64 -6.29
CA ILE A 50 4.61 -6.46 -7.23
C ILE A 50 5.01 -5.55 -8.40
N PHE A 51 5.65 -4.42 -8.12
CA PHE A 51 6.08 -3.49 -9.18
C PHE A 51 7.15 -4.07 -10.09
N VAL A 52 8.02 -4.95 -9.59
CA VAL A 52 9.03 -5.65 -10.40
C VAL A 52 8.41 -6.75 -11.27
N GLN A 53 7.35 -7.40 -10.78
CA GLN A 53 6.60 -8.41 -11.54
C GLN A 53 5.73 -7.79 -12.64
N GLN A 54 5.29 -6.54 -12.46
CA GLN A 54 4.53 -5.81 -13.46
C GLN A 54 5.43 -5.21 -14.54
N PRO A 55 4.98 -5.11 -15.81
CA PRO A 55 5.73 -4.43 -16.85
C PRO A 55 5.80 -2.92 -16.60
N ASN A 56 6.93 -2.30 -16.98
CA ASN A 56 7.09 -0.83 -16.89
C ASN A 56 6.04 -0.05 -17.69
N LEU A 57 5.52 -0.67 -18.75
CA LEU A 57 4.38 -0.16 -19.52
C LEU A 57 3.14 -0.93 -19.10
N LEU A 58 2.31 -0.31 -18.26
CA LEU A 58 1.04 -0.89 -17.82
C LEU A 58 -0.01 -0.71 -18.92
N GLU A 59 -0.49 -1.83 -19.46
CA GLU A 59 -1.65 -1.87 -20.34
C GLU A 59 -2.91 -1.91 -19.48
N LEU A 60 -3.68 -0.83 -19.54
CA LEU A 60 -4.80 -0.56 -18.64
C LEU A 60 -6.09 -0.46 -19.46
N GLU A 61 -7.06 -1.33 -19.17
CA GLU A 61 -8.38 -1.31 -19.83
C GLU A 61 -9.40 -0.47 -19.04
N ALA A 62 -10.29 0.24 -19.73
CA ALA A 62 -11.31 1.05 -19.09
C ALA A 62 -12.37 0.18 -18.38
N PRO A 63 -12.98 0.66 -17.26
CA PRO A 63 -12.91 2.01 -16.69
C PRO A 63 -11.90 2.18 -15.53
N ILE A 64 -11.06 3.21 -15.59
CA ILE A 64 -10.05 3.52 -14.56
C ILE A 64 -10.16 4.99 -14.14
N LYS A 65 -9.97 5.27 -12.84
CA LYS A 65 -9.88 6.63 -12.29
C LYS A 65 -8.41 6.99 -12.10
N ILE A 66 -7.94 7.99 -12.83
CA ILE A 66 -6.60 8.56 -12.67
C ILE A 66 -6.69 9.69 -11.63
N CYS A 67 -5.95 9.57 -10.53
CA CYS A 67 -5.90 10.56 -9.46
C CYS A 67 -4.51 11.19 -9.40
N GLU A 68 -4.45 12.51 -9.21
CA GLU A 68 -3.22 13.26 -8.97
C GLU A 68 -2.87 13.33 -7.47
N PHE A 69 -2.01 14.28 -7.06
CA PHE A 69 -1.51 14.35 -5.69
C PHE A 69 -2.63 14.55 -4.64
N GLY A 70 -2.65 13.69 -3.62
CA GLY A 70 -3.64 13.71 -2.53
C GLY A 70 -3.26 14.65 -1.37
N ASN A 71 -4.24 15.37 -0.82
CA ASN A 71 -4.06 16.31 0.28
C ASN A 71 -4.10 15.66 1.68
N PHE A 72 -3.77 14.38 1.82
CA PHE A 72 -3.94 13.65 3.10
C PHE A 72 -3.11 14.25 4.25
N TRP A 73 -1.95 14.84 3.95
CA TRP A 73 -1.03 15.44 4.92
C TRP A 73 -1.23 16.95 5.11
N ARG A 74 -2.27 17.53 4.49
CA ARG A 74 -2.65 18.93 4.64
C ARG A 74 -3.82 19.05 5.60
#